data_AF-A0A0N1NKN0-F1
#
_entry.id   AF-A0A0N1NKN0-F1
#
_cell.length_a   1.000
_cell.length_b   1.000
_cell.length_c   1.000
_cell.angle_alpha   90.00
_cell.angle_beta   90.00
_cell.angle_gamma   90.00
#
_symmetry.space_group_name_H-M   'P 1'
#
loop_
_entity.id
_entity.type
_entity.pdbx_description
1 polymer ?
#
loop_
_entity_poly.entity_id
_entity_poly.type
_entity_poly.pdbx_seq_one_letter_code
_entity_poly.pdbx_strand_id
1 'polypeptide(L)'
;MQSVNRHGTTPMKPQTGRTDTQNTVGKGADANPYLALSAVLAAIDHGLEWRLALGPEETGNAYRAGGIPVPSTLGQALTAFQNSALAQEAFGAEVVEHYARLARLELDHDQRLVTDAERQRWLARA
;
A
#
# COMPACT_ATOMS: atom_id res chain seq x y z
N MET A 1 -1.99 45.38 -0.19
CA MET A 1 -1.01 44.57 0.56
C MET A 1 -1.74 43.31 1.01
N GLN A 2 -1.78 42.29 0.16
CA GLN A 2 -2.51 41.04 0.40
C GLN A 2 -1.56 39.85 0.19
N SER A 3 -1.75 38.87 1.07
CA SER A 3 -0.94 37.71 1.39
C SER A 3 -0.49 36.87 0.19
N VAL A 4 0.81 36.56 0.15
CA VAL A 4 1.42 35.58 -0.77
C VAL A 4 1.21 34.18 -0.19
N ASN A 5 0.23 33.44 -0.72
CA ASN A 5 0.04 32.02 -0.44
C ASN A 5 1.13 31.18 -1.14
N ARG A 6 2.01 30.53 -0.36
CA ARG A 6 3.15 29.71 -0.83
C ARG A 6 2.78 28.26 -1.21
N HIS A 7 1.65 28.04 -1.86
CA HIS A 7 1.21 26.69 -2.28
C HIS A 7 0.85 26.68 -3.77
N GLY A 8 1.80 27.15 -4.60
CA GLY A 8 1.68 27.11 -6.04
C GLY A 8 1.88 25.69 -6.56
N THR A 9 0.78 24.96 -6.75
CA THR A 9 0.75 23.81 -7.66
C THR A 9 0.93 24.36 -9.07
N THR A 10 2.15 24.32 -9.59
CA THR A 10 2.39 24.65 -11.00
C THR A 10 1.62 23.64 -11.86
N PRO A 11 0.75 24.08 -12.79
CA PRO A 11 0.04 23.16 -13.66
C PRO A 11 1.06 22.49 -14.60
N MET A 12 1.18 21.16 -14.52
CA MET A 12 1.94 20.39 -15.50
C MET A 12 1.26 20.52 -16.86
N LYS A 13 2.01 20.97 -17.87
CA LYS A 13 1.59 20.80 -19.27
C LYS A 13 1.48 19.31 -19.59
N PRO A 14 0.45 18.88 -20.33
CA PRO A 14 0.37 17.50 -20.81
C PRO A 14 1.53 17.26 -21.78
N GLN A 15 2.42 16.33 -21.43
CA GLN A 15 3.51 15.87 -22.27
C GLN A 15 2.94 14.73 -23.13
N THR A 16 2.59 15.03 -24.38
CA THR A 16 2.10 14.06 -25.36
C THR A 16 3.12 12.93 -25.55
N GLY A 17 2.74 11.68 -25.25
CA GLY A 17 3.45 10.48 -25.70
C GLY A 17 4.01 9.51 -24.65
N ARG A 18 3.76 9.71 -23.35
CA ARG A 18 4.29 8.82 -22.29
C ARG A 18 3.18 8.24 -21.42
N THR A 19 2.73 7.03 -21.73
CA THR A 19 1.79 6.26 -20.91
C THR A 19 2.53 5.54 -19.79
N ASP A 20 3.22 6.29 -18.93
CA ASP A 20 3.82 5.72 -17.73
C ASP A 20 2.74 5.73 -16.64
N THR A 21 1.98 4.64 -16.52
CA THR A 21 1.08 4.43 -15.38
C THR A 21 1.92 4.15 -14.14
N GLN A 22 2.25 5.20 -13.40
CA GLN A 22 2.98 5.08 -12.15
C GLN A 22 2.04 4.52 -11.06
N ASN A 23 2.18 3.23 -10.73
CA ASN A 23 1.48 2.64 -9.59
C ASN A 23 2.14 3.08 -8.27
N THR A 24 1.59 4.11 -7.61
CA THR A 24 2.02 4.63 -6.31
C THR A 24 1.09 4.21 -5.17
N VAL A 25 0.54 2.99 -5.19
CA VAL A 25 0.08 2.36 -3.94
C VAL A 25 1.25 2.47 -2.96
N GLY A 26 1.04 3.12 -1.82
CA GLY A 26 2.10 3.51 -0.88
C GLY A 26 2.94 2.30 -0.45
N LYS A 27 3.99 2.01 -1.23
CA LYS A 27 5.03 1.09 -0.83
C LYS A 27 5.76 1.82 0.29
N GLY A 28 5.51 1.42 1.52
CA GLY A 28 6.31 1.89 2.66
C GLY A 28 7.78 1.77 2.29
N ALA A 29 8.59 2.73 2.70
CA ALA A 29 10.02 2.77 2.34
C ALA A 29 10.80 1.53 2.85
N ASP A 30 10.15 0.70 3.67
CA ASP A 30 10.57 -0.58 4.24
C ASP A 30 10.27 -1.80 3.34
N ALA A 31 9.45 -1.66 2.29
CA ALA A 31 9.11 -2.78 1.43
C ALA A 31 10.31 -3.28 0.61
N ASN A 32 10.52 -4.61 0.56
CA ASN A 32 11.53 -5.21 -0.31
C ASN A 32 11.21 -4.85 -1.78
N PRO A 33 12.08 -4.09 -2.48
CA PRO A 33 11.78 -3.58 -3.81
C PRO A 33 11.59 -4.69 -4.84
N TYR A 34 12.27 -5.84 -4.66
CA TYR A 34 12.12 -7.00 -5.54
C TYR A 34 10.75 -7.64 -5.37
N LEU A 35 10.33 -7.92 -4.13
CA LEU A 35 8.98 -8.43 -3.86
C LEU A 35 7.92 -7.47 -4.37
N ALA A 36 8.11 -6.18 -4.14
CA ALA A 36 7.15 -5.18 -4.55
C ALA A 36 7.06 -5.05 -6.08
N LEU A 37 8.16 -5.26 -6.82
CA LEU A 37 8.15 -5.29 -8.27
C LEU A 37 7.50 -6.58 -8.79
N SER A 38 7.89 -7.73 -8.25
CA SER A 38 7.29 -9.04 -8.58
C SER A 38 5.77 -9.05 -8.33
N ALA A 39 5.30 -8.44 -7.24
CA ALA A 39 3.86 -8.30 -6.94
C ALA A 39 3.12 -7.52 -8.04
N VAL A 40 3.73 -6.43 -8.52
CA VAL A 40 3.15 -5.60 -9.58
C VAL A 40 3.10 -6.37 -10.89
N LEU A 41 4.18 -7.06 -11.25
CA LEU A 41 4.23 -7.86 -12.47
C LEU A 41 3.20 -8.99 -12.45
N ALA A 42 3.08 -9.70 -11.32
CA ALA A 42 2.06 -10.75 -11.15
C ALA A 42 0.63 -10.21 -11.24
N ALA A 43 0.36 -9.02 -10.67
CA ALA A 43 -0.96 -8.39 -10.79
C ALA A 43 -1.28 -7.97 -12.23
N ILE A 44 -0.28 -7.46 -12.97
CA ILE A 44 -0.44 -7.13 -14.40
C ILE A 44 -0.72 -8.39 -15.21
N ASP A 45 0.09 -9.43 -15.02
CA ASP A 45 -0.04 -10.70 -15.74
C ASP A 45 -1.41 -11.33 -15.51
N HIS A 46 -1.84 -11.44 -14.25
CA HIS A 46 -3.18 -11.91 -13.89
C HIS A 46 -4.29 -11.04 -14.49
N GLY A 47 -4.12 -9.71 -14.51
CA GLY A 47 -5.10 -8.81 -15.13
C GLY A 47 -5.24 -9.04 -16.65
N LEU A 48 -4.13 -9.31 -17.33
CA LEU A 48 -4.10 -9.58 -18.77
C LEU A 48 -4.67 -10.97 -19.09
N GLU A 49 -4.29 -12.00 -18.33
CA GLU A 49 -4.74 -13.38 -18.55
C GLU A 49 -6.26 -13.52 -18.38
N TRP A 50 -6.80 -12.93 -17.31
CA TRP A 50 -8.23 -12.99 -17.00
C TRP A 50 -9.05 -11.87 -17.65
N ARG A 51 -8.41 -11.01 -18.46
CA ARG A 51 -9.02 -9.85 -19.14
C ARG A 51 -9.93 -9.05 -18.21
N LEU A 52 -9.46 -8.78 -16.99
CA LEU A 52 -10.26 -8.09 -15.98
C LEU A 52 -10.66 -6.70 -16.50
N ALA A 53 -11.95 -6.40 -16.43
CA ALA A 53 -12.44 -5.08 -16.80
C ALA A 53 -11.90 -4.04 -15.82
N LEU A 54 -11.15 -3.08 -16.33
CA LEU A 54 -10.75 -1.91 -15.56
C LEU A 54 -12.01 -1.12 -15.20
N GLY A 55 -12.12 -0.73 -13.94
CA GLY A 55 -13.16 0.20 -13.50
C GLY A 55 -13.07 1.54 -14.24
N PRO A 56 -14.11 2.38 -14.17
CA PRO A 56 -14.04 3.73 -14.70
C PRO A 56 -12.82 4.46 -14.12
N GLU A 57 -12.17 5.28 -14.95
CA GLU A 57 -11.03 6.09 -14.52
C GLU A 57 -11.48 7.03 -13.39
N GLU A 58 -10.85 6.89 -12.22
CA GLU A 58 -11.11 7.77 -11.08
C GLU A 58 -10.40 9.11 -11.31
N THR A 59 -11.10 10.05 -11.95
CA THR A 59 -10.62 11.43 -12.12
C THR A 59 -10.87 12.24 -10.84
N GLY A 60 -9.96 12.18 -9.86
CA GLY A 60 -10.11 12.95 -8.62
C GLY A 60 -9.21 12.53 -7.46
N ASN A 61 -9.55 12.97 -6.25
CA ASN A 61 -8.86 12.56 -5.03
C ASN A 61 -9.28 11.14 -4.64
N ALA A 62 -8.36 10.17 -4.78
CA ALA A 62 -8.56 8.76 -4.46
C ALA A 62 -9.04 8.48 -3.02
N TYR A 63 -8.82 9.38 -2.06
CA TYR A 63 -9.36 9.27 -0.69
C TYR A 63 -10.88 9.49 -0.61
N ARG A 64 -11.51 10.02 -1.66
CA ARG A 64 -12.96 10.26 -1.76
C ARG A 64 -13.65 9.29 -2.72
N ALA A 65 -12.89 8.49 -3.47
CA ALA A 65 -13.41 7.48 -4.38
C ALA A 65 -13.87 6.26 -3.59
N GLY A 66 -15.07 5.73 -3.88
CA GLY A 66 -15.65 4.56 -3.24
C GLY A 66 -15.02 3.21 -3.65
N GLY A 67 -13.73 3.21 -3.98
CA GLY A 67 -12.99 2.02 -4.41
C GLY A 67 -12.73 1.04 -3.28
N ILE A 68 -12.18 -0.13 -3.62
CA ILE A 68 -11.78 -1.13 -2.62
C ILE A 68 -10.60 -0.54 -1.82
N PRO A 69 -10.73 -0.37 -0.50
CA PRO A 69 -9.68 0.21 0.31
C PRO A 69 -8.51 -0.76 0.43
N VAL A 70 -7.30 -0.22 0.40
CA VAL A 70 -6.10 -0.98 0.78
C VAL A 70 -6.15 -1.29 2.29
N PRO A 71 -5.61 -2.43 2.74
CA PRO A 71 -5.52 -2.75 4.16
C PRO A 71 -4.87 -1.61 4.95
N SER A 72 -5.51 -1.19 6.04
CA SER A 72 -5.06 -0.01 6.82
C SER A 72 -4.08 -0.35 7.94
N THR A 73 -3.85 -1.64 8.19
CA THR A 73 -2.94 -2.15 9.21
C THR A 73 -2.13 -3.31 8.67
N LEU A 74 -0.93 -3.51 9.22
CA LEU A 74 -0.09 -4.66 8.86
C LEU A 74 -0.80 -6.00 9.10
N GLY A 75 -1.63 -6.11 10.14
CA GLY A 75 -2.43 -7.32 10.41
C GLY A 75 -3.47 -7.62 9.33
N GLN A 76 -4.16 -6.60 8.81
CA GLN A 76 -5.10 -6.76 7.70
C GLN A 76 -4.36 -7.11 6.39
N ALA A 77 -3.22 -6.44 6.14
CA ALA A 77 -2.39 -6.71 4.96
C ALA A 77 -1.85 -8.16 4.98
N LEU A 78 -1.38 -8.61 6.13
CA LEU A 78 -0.92 -9.98 6.36
C LEU A 78 -2.04 -11.01 6.08
N THR A 79 -3.24 -10.76 6.59
CA THR A 79 -4.40 -11.64 6.37
C THR A 79 -4.76 -11.70 4.89
N ALA A 80 -4.78 -10.56 4.20
CA ALA A 80 -5.05 -10.50 2.76
C ALA A 80 -3.96 -11.22 1.94
N PHE A 81 -2.69 -11.04 2.32
CA PHE A 81 -1.55 -11.66 1.63
C PHE A 81 -1.53 -13.19 1.76
N GLN A 82 -1.74 -13.72 2.96
CA GLN A 82 -1.77 -15.18 3.20
C GLN A 82 -2.90 -15.89 2.44
N ASN A 83 -4.07 -15.25 2.36
CA ASN A 83 -5.26 -15.82 1.73
C ASN A 83 -5.34 -15.54 0.22
N SER A 84 -4.38 -14.82 -0.35
CA SER A 84 -4.38 -14.48 -1.77
C SER A 84 -3.86 -15.64 -2.61
N ALA A 85 -4.75 -16.25 -3.40
CA ALA A 85 -4.37 -17.29 -4.37
C ALA A 85 -3.33 -16.76 -5.39
N LEU A 86 -3.49 -15.50 -5.83
CA LEU A 86 -2.54 -14.83 -6.71
C LEU A 86 -1.15 -14.70 -6.05
N ALA A 87 -1.08 -14.39 -4.76
CA ALA A 87 0.22 -14.31 -4.08
C ALA A 87 0.88 -15.70 -3.98
N GLN A 88 0.09 -16.74 -3.70
CA GLN A 88 0.58 -18.12 -3.64
C GLN A 88 1.11 -18.60 -4.99
N GLU A 89 0.43 -18.25 -6.09
CA GLU A 89 0.84 -18.60 -7.45
C GLU A 89 2.06 -17.78 -7.91
N ALA A 90 2.09 -16.49 -7.62
CA ALA A 90 3.15 -15.58 -8.07
C ALA A 90 4.49 -15.79 -7.34
N PHE A 91 4.45 -16.05 -6.03
CA PHE A 91 5.65 -16.14 -5.19
C PHE A 91 5.98 -17.56 -4.74
N GLY A 92 5.01 -18.46 -4.78
CA GLY A 92 5.11 -19.79 -4.18
C GLY A 92 4.79 -19.79 -2.68
N ALA A 93 4.26 -20.92 -2.21
CA ALA A 93 3.75 -21.04 -0.84
C ALA A 93 4.81 -20.87 0.26
N GLU A 94 6.03 -21.30 0.01
CA GLU A 94 7.13 -21.15 0.97
C GLU A 94 7.51 -19.68 1.19
N VAL A 95 7.55 -18.89 0.11
CA VAL A 95 7.86 -17.46 0.19
C VAL A 95 6.75 -16.71 0.91
N VAL A 96 5.50 -17.00 0.57
CA VAL A 96 4.33 -16.38 1.22
C VAL A 96 4.33 -16.69 2.72
N GLU A 97 4.50 -17.94 3.13
CA GLU A 97 4.52 -18.30 4.56
C GLU A 97 5.75 -17.74 5.29
N HIS A 98 6.92 -17.65 4.63
CA HIS A 98 8.11 -17.06 5.22
C HIS A 98 7.89 -15.58 5.58
N TYR A 99 7.44 -14.77 4.62
CA TYR A 99 7.15 -13.35 4.85
C TYR A 99 5.97 -13.14 5.79
N ALA A 100 4.95 -14.00 5.71
CA ALA A 100 3.83 -13.98 6.63
C ALA A 100 4.27 -14.23 8.08
N ARG A 101 5.21 -15.15 8.30
CA ARG A 101 5.77 -15.41 9.63
C ARG A 101 6.58 -14.22 10.17
N LEU A 102 7.38 -13.58 9.33
CA LEU A 102 8.12 -12.37 9.72
C LEU A 102 7.17 -11.25 10.16
N ALA A 103 6.12 -10.98 9.38
CA ALA A 103 5.12 -9.98 9.73
C ALA A 103 4.33 -10.31 11.02
N ARG A 104 4.05 -11.60 11.29
CA ARG A 104 3.45 -12.03 12.58
C ARG A 104 4.38 -11.73 13.76
N LEU A 105 5.68 -12.00 13.62
CA LEU A 105 6.66 -11.74 14.67
C LEU A 105 6.76 -10.24 14.99
N GLU A 106 6.72 -9.40 13.96
CA GLU A 106 6.72 -7.93 14.12
C GLU A 106 5.45 -7.44 14.82
N LEU A 107 4.27 -7.90 14.40
CA LEU A 107 3.00 -7.58 15.06
C LEU A 107 2.98 -8.01 16.54
N ASP A 108 3.45 -9.23 16.83
CA ASP A 108 3.53 -9.75 18.19
C ASP A 108 4.51 -8.95 19.05
N HIS A 109 5.59 -8.43 18.46
CA HIS A 109 6.54 -7.57 19.15
C HIS A 109 5.90 -6.23 19.49
N ASP A 110 5.31 -5.56 18.50
CA ASP A 110 4.69 -4.24 18.64
C ASP A 110 3.56 -4.24 19.67
N GLN A 111 2.73 -5.29 19.69
CA GLN A 111 1.63 -5.41 20.66
C GLN A 111 2.09 -5.52 22.12
N ARG A 112 3.36 -5.86 22.36
CA ARG A 112 3.93 -5.96 23.72
C ARG A 112 4.60 -4.66 24.17
N LEU A 113 4.75 -3.69 23.28
CA LEU A 113 5.40 -2.42 23.60
C LEU A 113 4.38 -1.43 24.16
N VAL A 114 4.72 -0.81 25.31
CA VAL A 114 4.02 0.39 25.76
C VAL A 114 4.66 1.58 25.07
N THR A 115 3.92 2.20 24.17
CA THR A 115 4.37 3.33 23.38
C THR A 115 4.46 4.61 24.22
N ASP A 116 5.30 5.56 23.81
CA ASP A 116 5.38 6.88 24.45
C ASP A 116 4.05 7.62 24.44
N ALA A 117 3.26 7.43 23.38
CA ALA A 117 1.93 8.00 23.28
C ALA A 117 0.98 7.43 24.35
N GLU A 118 1.08 6.14 24.67
CA GLU A 118 0.31 5.51 25.76
C GLU A 118 0.81 5.98 27.12
N ARG A 119 2.13 6.06 27.32
CA ARG A 119 2.73 6.63 28.54
C ARG A 119 2.24 8.06 28.77
N GLN A 120 2.25 8.91 27.75
CA GLN A 120 1.79 10.30 27.87
C GLN A 120 0.28 10.41 28.12
N ARG A 121 -0.54 9.55 27.49
CA ARG A 121 -2.00 9.57 27.70
C ARG A 121 -2.39 9.17 29.12
N TRP A 122 -1.74 8.15 29.68
CA TRP A 122 -2.18 7.53 30.93
C TRP A 122 -1.33 7.91 32.15
N LEU A 123 -0.03 8.19 31.98
CA LEU A 123 0.89 8.48 33.09
C LEU A 123 1.22 9.97 33.24
N ALA A 124 1.13 10.79 32.17
CA ALA A 124 1.38 12.24 32.29
C ALA A 124 0.20 13.04 32.89
N ARG A 125 -0.86 12.35 33.33
CA ARG A 125 -2.05 12.93 33.97
C ARG A 125 -2.18 12.54 35.45
N ALA A 126 -1.21 11.80 36.00
CA ALA A 126 -1.09 11.46 37.42
C ALA A 126 -0.11 12.40 38.11
#